data_AF-A0A845HT38-F1
#
_entry.id   AF-A0A845HT38-F1
#
_cell.length_a   1.000
_cell.length_b   1.000
_cell.length_c   1.000
_cell.angle_alpha   90.00
_cell.angle_beta   90.00
_cell.angle_gamma   90.00
#
_symmetry.space_group_name_H-M   'P 1'
#
loop_
_entity.id
_entity.type
_entity.pdbx_description
1 polymer ?
#
loop_
_entity_poly.entity_id
_entity_poly.type
_entity_poly.pdbx_seq_one_letter_code
_entity_poly.pdbx_strand_id
1 'polypeptide(L)'
;MQASLVVHAHEVEVSVSGAQGESKETIGVETEKNLKIKVEDYNFDGHKDFSISHVDDGMGSYDVYQVYVYSVEQRKFIPLAPQCGDEFINLVVNKRSRTLVNSYVLNNRAPRIT
;
A
#
# COMPACT_ATOMS: atom_id res chain seq x y z
N MET A 1 -10.95 -3.98 16.46
CA MET A 1 -10.91 -3.32 15.15
C MET A 1 -10.66 -4.40 14.13
N GLN A 2 -11.37 -4.37 13.01
CA GLN A 2 -11.27 -5.33 11.93
C GLN A 2 -11.23 -4.57 10.61
N ALA A 3 -10.40 -5.02 9.67
CA ALA A 3 -10.37 -4.48 8.31
C ALA A 3 -10.66 -5.60 7.30
N SER A 4 -11.30 -5.24 6.19
CA SER A 4 -11.53 -6.12 5.05
C SER A 4 -11.12 -5.43 3.76
N LEU A 5 -10.50 -6.22 2.86
CA LEU A 5 -10.09 -5.81 1.53
C LEU A 5 -10.83 -6.70 0.54
N VAL A 6 -11.61 -6.11 -0.36
CA VAL A 6 -12.32 -6.83 -1.43
C VAL A 6 -11.79 -6.33 -2.76
N VAL A 7 -11.25 -7.25 -3.57
CA VAL A 7 -10.66 -6.92 -4.88
C VAL A 7 -11.71 -7.16 -5.95
N HIS A 8 -12.00 -6.10 -6.70
CA HIS A 8 -12.66 -6.13 -7.99
C HIS A 8 -11.59 -5.93 -9.09
N ALA A 9 -11.98 -6.05 -10.36
CA ALA A 9 -11.03 -6.06 -11.49
C ALA A 9 -9.93 -4.98 -11.38
N HIS A 10 -10.34 -3.71 -11.26
CA HIS A 10 -9.45 -2.54 -11.19
C HIS A 10 -9.78 -1.65 -10.00
N GLU A 11 -10.48 -2.19 -9.00
CA GLU A 11 -10.89 -1.47 -7.80
C GLU A 11 -10.69 -2.34 -6.56
N VAL A 12 -10.35 -1.69 -5.45
CA VAL A 12 -10.24 -2.35 -4.14
C VAL A 12 -11.14 -1.63 -3.16
N GLU A 13 -12.15 -2.32 -2.64
CA GLU A 13 -12.94 -1.82 -1.53
C GLU A 13 -12.22 -2.11 -0.22
N VAL A 14 -12.08 -1.07 0.59
CA VAL A 14 -11.45 -1.11 1.91
C VAL A 14 -12.49 -0.74 2.94
N SER A 15 -12.75 -1.64 3.90
CA SER A 15 -13.59 -1.34 5.05
C SER A 15 -12.81 -1.49 6.35
N VAL A 16 -12.98 -0.55 7.28
CA VAL A 16 -12.46 -0.63 8.65
C VAL A 16 -13.62 -0.49 9.62
N SER A 17 -13.81 -1.50 10.47
CA SER A 17 -14.86 -1.52 11.49
C SER A 17 -14.26 -1.55 12.91
N GLY A 18 -14.90 -0.83 13.83
CA GLY A 18 -14.50 -0.75 15.22
C GLY A 18 -15.61 -0.25 16.13
N ALA A 19 -15.29 -0.08 17.41
CA ALA A 19 -16.26 0.34 18.43
C ALA A 19 -16.88 1.73 18.16
N GLN A 20 -16.24 2.55 17.31
CA GLN A 20 -16.70 3.91 16.99
C GLN A 20 -17.34 4.01 15.59
N GLY A 21 -17.62 2.88 14.93
CA GLY A 21 -18.29 2.82 13.63
C GLY A 21 -17.50 2.09 12.56
N GLU A 22 -17.98 2.21 11.33
CA GLU A 22 -17.40 1.63 10.11
C GLU A 22 -17.04 2.76 9.13
N SER A 23 -15.85 2.67 8.53
CA SER A 23 -15.47 3.46 7.36
C SER A 23 -15.31 2.54 6.16
N LYS A 24 -15.73 3.01 4.98
CA LYS A 24 -15.58 2.30 3.70
C LYS A 24 -15.06 3.28 2.64
N GLU A 25 -14.10 2.83 1.85
CA GLU A 25 -13.50 3.56 0.75
C GLU A 25 -13.25 2.62 -0.43
N THR A 26 -13.31 3.15 -1.65
CA THR A 26 -12.98 2.42 -2.88
C THR A 26 -11.76 3.06 -3.52
N ILE A 27 -10.74 2.26 -3.78
CA ILE A 27 -9.50 2.68 -4.44
C ILE A 27 -9.56 2.17 -5.88
N GLY A 28 -9.59 3.09 -6.86
CA GLY A 28 -9.45 2.76 -8.27
C GLY A 28 -7.97 2.68 -8.67
N VAL A 29 -7.62 1.68 -9.48
CA VAL A 29 -6.27 1.50 -10.03
C VAL A 29 -6.36 1.53 -11.55
N GLU A 30 -5.68 2.48 -12.18
CA GLU A 30 -5.66 2.62 -13.63
C GLU A 30 -4.70 1.59 -14.25
N THR A 31 -5.19 0.37 -14.47
CA THR A 31 -4.43 -0.67 -15.16
C THR A 31 -5.32 -1.64 -15.91
N GLU A 32 -4.81 -2.29 -16.94
CA GLU A 32 -5.48 -3.45 -17.57
C GLU A 32 -5.11 -4.77 -16.89
N LYS A 33 -4.15 -4.77 -15.96
CA LYS A 33 -3.68 -5.98 -15.28
C LYS A 33 -4.51 -6.32 -14.05
N ASN A 34 -4.47 -7.60 -13.68
CA ASN A 34 -5.08 -8.07 -12.44
C ASN A 34 -4.32 -7.52 -11.23
N LEU A 35 -5.08 -7.06 -10.25
CA LEU A 35 -4.54 -6.57 -8.98
C LEU A 35 -4.15 -7.72 -8.04
N LYS A 36 -3.06 -7.52 -7.30
CA LYS A 36 -2.60 -8.38 -6.21
C LYS A 36 -2.60 -7.57 -4.93
N ILE A 37 -3.04 -8.19 -3.83
CA ILE A 37 -3.02 -7.59 -2.50
C ILE A 37 -1.98 -8.29 -1.64
N LYS A 38 -1.22 -7.50 -0.90
CA LYS A 38 -0.32 -8.02 0.13
C LYS A 38 -0.46 -7.24 1.42
N VAL A 39 -0.58 -7.96 2.54
CA VAL A 39 -0.62 -7.40 3.89
C VAL A 39 0.76 -7.52 4.53
N GLU A 40 1.30 -6.42 5.03
CA GLU A 40 2.63 -6.33 5.66
C GLU A 40 2.67 -5.12 6.60
N ASP A 41 3.75 -4.92 7.35
CA ASP A 41 4.03 -3.67 8.08
C ASP A 41 5.03 -2.83 7.27
N TYR A 42 4.55 -1.84 6.51
CA TYR A 42 5.34 -1.08 5.54
C TYR A 42 6.01 0.16 6.17
N ASN A 43 5.40 0.75 7.20
CA ASN A 43 5.97 1.87 7.95
C ASN A 43 6.71 1.45 9.24
N PHE A 44 6.71 0.15 9.55
CA PHE A 44 7.38 -0.47 10.69
C PHE A 44 6.85 0.01 12.05
N ASP A 45 5.56 0.32 12.16
CA ASP A 45 4.92 0.77 13.40
C ASP A 45 4.26 -0.37 14.21
N GLY A 46 4.24 -1.59 13.66
CA GLY A 46 3.64 -2.78 14.25
C GLY A 46 2.18 -3.01 13.91
N HIS A 47 1.53 -2.08 13.20
CA HIS A 47 0.21 -2.26 12.60
C HIS A 47 0.32 -2.98 11.24
N LYS A 48 -0.80 -3.58 10.82
CA LYS A 48 -0.89 -4.19 9.49
C LYS A 48 -1.37 -3.15 8.49
N ASP A 49 -0.57 -2.99 7.45
CA ASP A 49 -0.78 -2.18 6.27
C ASP A 49 -1.11 -3.09 5.08
N PHE A 50 -1.37 -2.50 3.93
CA PHE A 50 -1.48 -3.28 2.69
C PHE A 50 -0.86 -2.57 1.50
N SER A 51 -0.60 -3.34 0.45
CA SER A 51 -0.30 -2.83 -0.87
C SER A 51 -1.23 -3.42 -1.91
N ILE A 52 -1.48 -2.63 -2.95
CA ILE A 52 -2.09 -3.05 -4.19
C ILE A 52 -0.96 -3.05 -5.22
N SER A 53 -0.80 -4.15 -5.96
CA SER A 53 0.21 -4.24 -7.00
C SER A 53 -0.29 -4.89 -8.27
N HIS A 54 0.34 -4.51 -9.38
CA HIS A 54 0.13 -5.09 -10.69
C HIS A 54 1.42 -5.01 -11.50
N VAL A 55 1.47 -5.78 -12.58
CA VAL A 55 2.57 -5.66 -13.56
C VAL A 55 2.32 -4.40 -14.40
N ASP A 56 3.36 -3.68 -14.80
CA ASP A 56 3.21 -2.49 -15.64
C ASP A 56 2.47 -2.81 -16.95
N ASP A 57 1.69 -1.84 -17.44
CA ASP A 57 0.92 -2.02 -18.68
C ASP A 57 1.74 -1.91 -19.96
N GLY A 58 3.00 -1.49 -19.86
CA GLY A 58 3.92 -1.43 -20.98
C GLY A 58 4.45 -2.82 -21.35
N MET A 59 5.74 -3.04 -21.12
CA MET A 59 6.39 -4.31 -21.46
C MET A 59 6.20 -5.38 -20.38
N GLY A 60 5.56 -5.04 -19.25
CA GLY A 60 5.35 -5.96 -18.14
C GLY A 60 6.65 -6.42 -17.47
N SER A 61 7.63 -5.52 -17.41
CA SER A 61 8.96 -5.74 -16.83
C SER A 61 9.04 -5.37 -15.34
N TYR A 62 8.07 -4.61 -14.85
CA TYR A 62 8.06 -4.03 -13.52
C TYR A 62 6.78 -4.37 -12.79
N ASP A 63 6.88 -4.62 -11.48
CA ASP A 63 5.71 -4.60 -10.60
C ASP A 63 5.55 -3.18 -10.04
N VAL A 64 4.38 -2.59 -10.23
CA VAL A 64 3.96 -1.29 -9.70
C VAL A 64 3.18 -1.52 -8.39
N TYR A 65 3.45 -0.71 -7.37
CA TYR A 65 2.85 -0.85 -6.04
C TYR A 65 2.32 0.50 -5.53
N GLN A 66 1.06 0.50 -5.10
CA GLN A 66 0.47 1.51 -4.24
C GLN A 66 0.44 0.95 -2.81
N VAL A 67 0.99 1.69 -1.85
CA VAL A 67 1.10 1.26 -0.44
C VAL A 67 0.20 2.10 0.43
N TYR A 68 -0.52 1.47 1.34
CA TYR A 68 -1.49 2.10 2.22
C TYR A 68 -1.22 1.71 3.67
N VAL A 69 -0.93 2.70 4.50
CA VAL A 69 -0.56 2.50 5.91
C VAL A 69 -1.72 2.85 6.82
N TYR A 70 -1.92 2.08 7.89
CA TYR A 70 -3.02 2.34 8.81
C TYR A 70 -2.70 3.54 9.73
N SER A 71 -3.48 4.60 9.64
CA SER A 71 -3.42 5.72 10.58
C SER A 71 -4.31 5.46 11.78
N VAL A 72 -3.72 5.29 12.97
CA VAL A 72 -4.48 5.13 14.23
C VAL A 72 -5.31 6.38 14.54
N GLU A 73 -4.78 7.57 14.26
CA GLU A 73 -5.45 8.85 14.49
C GLU A 73 -6.69 9.00 13.61
N GLN A 74 -6.53 8.77 12.30
CA GLN A 74 -7.61 8.95 11.32
C GLN A 74 -8.51 7.72 11.20
N ARG A 75 -8.07 6.59 11.74
CA ARG A 75 -8.72 5.27 11.67
C ARG A 75 -9.09 4.83 10.27
N LYS A 76 -8.18 5.10 9.35
CA LYS A 76 -8.27 4.71 7.96
C LYS A 76 -6.88 4.43 7.44
N PHE A 77 -6.84 3.74 6.32
CA PHE A 77 -5.61 3.59 5.57
C PHE A 77 -5.35 4.87 4.77
N ILE A 78 -4.10 5.32 4.78
CA ILE A 78 -3.65 6.50 4.05
C ILE A 78 -2.54 6.10 3.07
N PRO A 79 -2.47 6.69 1.87
CA PRO A 79 -1.45 6.36 0.91
C PRO A 79 -0.06 6.74 1.46
N LEU A 80 0.88 5.83 1.32
CA LEU A 80 2.30 6.07 1.52
C LEU A 80 2.92 6.25 0.13
N ALA A 81 3.43 7.44 -0.16
CA ALA A 81 4.13 7.72 -1.40
C ALA A 81 5.65 7.50 -1.26
N PRO A 82 6.35 7.10 -2.35
CA PRO A 82 7.81 7.17 -2.39
C PRO A 82 8.30 8.63 -2.35
N GLN A 83 9.61 8.83 -2.17
CA GLN A 83 10.19 10.17 -2.20
C GLN A 83 10.03 10.89 -3.55
N CYS A 84 9.88 10.13 -4.65
CA CYS A 84 9.72 10.64 -6.01
C CYS A 84 8.74 9.76 -6.77
N GLY A 85 7.80 10.40 -7.48
CA GLY A 85 6.67 9.74 -8.13
C GLY A 85 5.55 9.40 -7.15
N ASP A 86 4.50 8.79 -7.68
CA ASP A 86 3.30 8.45 -6.91
C ASP A 86 3.30 6.98 -6.44
N GLU A 87 4.09 6.11 -7.10
CA GLU A 87 4.04 4.66 -6.94
C GLU A 87 5.42 4.04 -6.73
N PHE A 88 5.50 2.92 -5.99
CA PHE A 88 6.74 2.17 -5.84
C PHE A 88 6.90 1.16 -6.98
N ILE A 89 8.12 1.04 -7.52
CA ILE A 89 8.45 0.03 -8.52
C ILE A 89 9.30 -1.08 -7.91
N ASN A 90 8.93 -2.35 -8.14
CA ASN A 90 9.63 -3.53 -7.62
C ASN A 90 9.92 -3.41 -6.11
N LEU A 91 8.88 -3.12 -5.34
CA LEU A 91 8.98 -2.83 -3.92
C LEU A 91 9.49 -4.04 -3.13
N VAL A 92 10.55 -3.82 -2.34
CA VAL A 92 11.11 -4.76 -1.38
C VAL A 92 11.05 -4.18 0.03
N VAL A 93 10.44 -4.91 0.95
CA VAL A 93 10.40 -4.55 2.38
C VAL A 93 11.60 -5.16 3.09
N ASN A 94 12.56 -4.33 3.52
CA ASN A 94 13.69 -4.79 4.33
C ASN A 94 13.40 -4.60 5.82
N LYS A 95 12.98 -5.68 6.48
CA LYS A 95 12.63 -5.68 7.91
C LYS A 95 13.83 -5.44 8.83
N ARG A 96 15.05 -5.80 8.38
CA ARG A 96 16.26 -5.66 9.19
C ARG A 96 16.68 -4.20 9.34
N SER A 97 16.70 -3.48 8.22
CA SER A 97 17.04 -2.05 8.20
C SER A 97 15.83 -1.14 8.38
N ARG A 98 14.61 -1.69 8.39
CA ARG A 98 13.34 -0.95 8.45
C ARG A 98 13.26 0.08 7.32
N THR A 99 13.47 -0.39 6.10
CA THR A 99 13.47 0.43 4.88
C THR A 99 12.65 -0.22 3.77
N LEU A 100 12.09 0.62 2.92
CA LEU A 100 11.48 0.22 1.65
C LEU A 100 12.50 0.47 0.53
N VAL A 101 12.76 -0.53 -0.29
CA VAL A 101 13.67 -0.42 -1.44
C VAL A 101 12.82 -0.58 -2.70
N ASN A 102 12.94 0.34 -3.66
CA ASN A 102 12.25 0.28 -4.93
C ASN A 102 13.24 0.58 -6.07
N SER A 103 13.03 0.03 -7.25
CA SER A 103 14.05 0.02 -8.32
C SER A 103 14.48 1.40 -8.83
N TYR A 104 13.72 2.48 -8.59
CA TYR A 104 14.17 3.84 -8.90
C TYR A 104 15.19 4.40 -7.91
N VAL A 105 15.27 3.89 -6.68
CA VAL A 105 16.10 4.46 -5.60
C VAL A 105 16.75 3.38 -4.75
N LEU A 106 18.07 3.42 -4.63
CA LEU A 106 18.80 2.73 -3.57
C LEU A 106 18.46 3.39 -2.22
N ASN A 107 17.45 2.84 -1.53
CA ASN A 107 17.00 3.12 -0.15
C ASN A 107 16.01 4.29 0.05
N ASN A 108 14.71 3.97 0.12
CA ASN A 108 13.71 4.86 0.70
C ASN A 108 13.58 4.59 2.22
N ARG A 109 13.68 5.64 3.03
CA ARG A 109 13.30 5.58 4.45
C ARG A 109 11.82 5.95 4.56
N ALA A 110 11.03 5.15 5.28
CA ALA A 110 9.65 5.49 5.56
C ALA A 110 9.58 6.87 6.26
N PRO A 111 8.70 7.79 5.81
CA PRO A 111 8.49 9.05 6.48
C PRO A 111 8.03 8.81 7.92
N ARG A 112 8.56 9.59 8.87
CA ARG A 112 8.08 9.57 10.26
C ARG A 112 6.70 10.20 10.29
N ILE A 113 5.67 9.39 10.53
CA ILE A 113 4.34 9.88 10.88
C ILE A 113 4.38 10.15 12.38
N THR A 114 4.46 11.43 12.75
CA THR A 114 4.39 11.95 14.13
C THR A 114 3.06 12.63 14.37
#